data_AF-A0A072ULL8-F1
#
_entry.id   AF-A0A072ULL8-F1
#
_cell.length_a   1.000
_cell.length_b   1.000
_cell.length_c   1.000
_cell.angle_alpha   90.00
_cell.angle_beta   90.00
_cell.angle_gamma   90.00
#
_symmetry.space_group_name_H-M   'P 1'
#
loop_
_entity.id
_entity.type
_entity.pdbx_description
1 polymer ?
#
loop_
_entity_poly.entity_id
_entity_poly.type
_entity_poly.pdbx_seq_one_letter_code
_entity_poly.pdbx_strand_id
1 'polypeptide(L)' 'MTTYVIIIFLSLFFLSMNIDAKCYQDSDCPKDMCSFLFKPKCIFTRYFPIYLGGICGCDRKTCP' A
#
# COMPACT_ATOMS: atom_id res chain seq x y z
N MET A 1 26.54 13.94 13.68
CA MET A 1 26.52 12.57 13.09
C MET A 1 25.15 11.91 13.16
N THR A 2 24.40 12.04 14.26
CA THR A 2 23.08 11.41 14.46
C THR A 2 21.95 11.95 13.56
N THR A 3 21.96 13.23 13.22
CA THR A 3 20.93 13.87 12.37
C THR A 3 20.90 13.30 10.96
N TYR A 4 22.07 13.06 10.35
CA TYR A 4 22.15 12.49 8.99
C TYR A 4 21.59 11.07 8.93
N VAL A 5 21.82 10.26 9.96
CA VAL A 5 21.29 8.89 10.04
C VAL A 5 19.76 8.89 10.11
N ILE A 6 19.19 9.80 10.91
CA ILE A 6 17.73 9.97 11.01
C ILE A 6 17.14 10.39 9.67
N ILE A 7 17.77 11.34 8.98
CA ILE A 7 17.32 11.81 7.66
C ILE A 7 17.35 10.67 6.65
N ILE A 8 18.45 9.92 6.56
CA ILE A 8 18.60 8.79 5.64
C ILE A 8 17.54 7.71 5.92
N PHE A 9 17.32 7.38 7.20
CA PHE A 9 16.32 6.40 7.59
C PHE A 9 14.90 6.83 7.19
N LEU A 10 14.54 8.09 7.46
CA LEU A 10 13.24 8.65 7.06
C LEU A 10 13.09 8.67 5.53
N SER A 11 14.13 9.08 4.79
CA SER A 11 14.10 9.08 3.33
C SER A 11 13.86 7.68 2.77
N LEU A 12 14.58 6.66 3.29
CA LEU A 12 14.40 5.26 2.86
C LEU A 12 13.01 4.72 3.24
N PHE A 13 12.50 5.07 4.42
CA PHE A 13 11.17 4.68 4.88
C PHE A 13 10.05 5.27 4.01
N PHE A 14 10.13 6.56 3.67
CA PHE A 14 9.18 7.19 2.75
C PHE A 14 9.29 6.63 1.33
N LEU A 15 10.50 6.32 0.87
CA LEU A 15 10.70 5.66 -0.43
C LEU A 15 10.08 4.26 -0.46
N SER A 16 10.28 3.44 0.57
CA SER A 16 9.66 2.11 0.64
C SER A 16 8.13 2.20 0.69
N MET A 17 7.57 3.13 1.47
CA MET A 17 6.13 3.36 1.50
C MET A 17 5.55 3.79 0.14
N ASN A 18 6.32 4.52 -0.68
CA ASN A 18 5.88 4.98 -2.00
C ASN A 18 5.93 3.88 -3.07
N ILE A 19 6.74 2.82 -2.86
CA ILE A 19 6.84 1.68 -3.79
C ILE A 19 5.70 0.68 -3.51
N ASP A 20 5.31 0.48 -2.25
CA ASP A 20 4.26 -0.46 -1.83
C ASP A 20 2.82 0.09 -1.97
N ALA A 21 2.63 1.36 -2.33
CA ALA A 21 1.30 1.95 -2.47
C ALA A 21 0.62 1.64 -3.81
N LYS A 22 1.32 1.03 -4.78
CA LYS A 22 0.77 0.70 -6.10
C LYS A 22 0.53 -0.81 -6.22
N CYS A 23 -0.71 -1.18 -6.45
CA CYS A 23 -1.10 -2.55 -6.74
C CYS A 23 -1.72 -2.63 -8.14
N TYR A 24 -1.60 -3.79 -8.78
CA TYR A 24 -2.28 -4.12 -10.04
C TYR A 24 -3.23 -5.30 -9.85
N GLN A 25 -3.01 -6.10 -8.81
CA GLN A 25 -3.89 -7.18 -8.37
C GLN A 25 -3.95 -7.22 -6.84
N ASP A 26 -4.98 -7.85 -6.30
CA ASP A 26 -5.17 -8.00 -4.85
C ASP A 26 -3.99 -8.71 -4.15
N SER A 27 -3.27 -9.57 -4.88
CA SER A 27 -2.09 -10.29 -4.40
C SER A 27 -0.88 -9.40 -4.17
N ASP A 28 -0.82 -8.24 -4.81
CA ASP A 28 0.27 -7.28 -4.64
C ASP A 28 0.16 -6.57 -3.27
N CYS A 29 -1.00 -6.65 -2.63
CA CYS A 29 -1.24 -6.05 -1.34
C CYS A 29 -0.77 -6.97 -0.20
N PRO A 30 -0.10 -6.42 0.84
CA PRO A 30 0.36 -7.21 1.97
C PRO A 30 -0.83 -7.87 2.69
N LYS A 31 -0.75 -9.20 2.87
CA LYS A 31 -1.82 -9.99 3.52
C LYS A 31 -2.10 -9.54 4.96
N ASP A 32 -1.07 -9.00 5.62
CA ASP A 32 -1.11 -8.60 7.02
C ASP A 32 -1.44 -7.11 7.22
N MET A 33 -1.79 -6.39 6.14
CA MET A 33 -2.15 -4.97 6.20
C MET A 33 -3.52 -4.72 6.85
N CYS A 34 -4.39 -5.75 6.88
CA CYS A 34 -5.76 -5.64 7.36
C CYS A 34 -6.03 -6.61 8.52
N SER A 35 -6.90 -6.22 9.45
CA SER A 35 -7.36 -7.09 10.54
C SER A 35 -8.08 -8.33 9.99
N PHE A 36 -8.12 -9.42 10.78
CA PHE A 36 -8.65 -10.75 10.38
C PHE A 36 -10.00 -10.76 9.65
N LEU A 37 -10.87 -9.78 9.91
CA LEU A 37 -12.20 -9.61 9.30
C LEU A 37 -12.20 -8.96 7.91
N PHE A 38 -11.06 -8.44 7.46
CA PHE A 38 -10.93 -7.72 6.20
C PHE A 38 -9.89 -8.42 5.32
N LYS A 39 -10.09 -8.37 4.00
CA LYS A 39 -9.10 -8.82 3.02
C LYS A 39 -8.45 -7.59 2.38
N PRO A 40 -7.12 -7.57 2.25
CA PRO A 40 -6.46 -6.57 1.44
C PRO A 40 -6.93 -6.72 -0.01
N LYS A 41 -7.21 -5.58 -0.64
CA LYS A 41 -7.77 -5.49 -1.99
C LYS A 41 -7.14 -4.31 -2.71
N CYS A 42 -6.91 -4.49 -4.01
CA CYS A 42 -6.41 -3.43 -4.85
C CYS A 42 -7.56 -2.54 -5.34
N ILE A 43 -7.60 -1.30 -4.86
CA ILE A 43 -8.64 -0.33 -5.19
C ILE A 43 -8.14 0.57 -6.32
N PHE A 44 -8.73 0.41 -7.51
CA PHE A 44 -8.46 1.27 -8.65
C PHE A 44 -9.27 2.57 -8.56
N THR A 45 -8.59 3.69 -8.32
CA THR A 45 -9.21 5.01 -8.34
C THR A 45 -9.46 5.43 -9.79
N ARG A 46 -10.74 5.44 -10.23
CA ARG A 46 -11.15 5.79 -11.60
C ARG A 46 -10.91 7.27 -12.02
N TYR A 47 -10.34 8.10 -11.15
CA TYR A 47 -10.27 9.55 -11.36
C TYR A 47 -9.07 10.07 -12.16
N PHE A 48 -8.02 9.27 -12.38
CA PHE A 48 -6.81 9.74 -13.07
C PHE A 48 -6.27 8.72 -14.08
N PRO A 49 -6.25 9.02 -15.40
CA PRO A 49 -5.72 8.11 -16.42
C PRO A 49 -4.18 8.01 -16.43
N ILE A 50 -3.49 8.62 -15.46
CA ILE A 50 -2.03 8.73 -15.43
C ILE A 50 -1.40 7.65 -14.53
N TYR A 51 -2.15 7.10 -13.58
CA TYR A 51 -1.66 6.07 -12.67
C TYR A 51 -2.18 4.70 -13.13
N LEU A 52 -1.30 3.91 -13.73
CA LEU A 52 -1.58 2.54 -14.18
C LEU A 52 -1.86 1.54 -13.03
N GLY A 53 -1.79 1.96 -11.76
CA GLY A 53 -1.98 1.10 -10.59
C GLY A 53 -3.01 1.66 -9.61
N GLY A 54 -3.64 0.76 -8.85
CA GLY A 54 -4.52 1.08 -7.73
C GLY A 54 -3.76 1.22 -6.41
N ILE A 55 -4.50 1.47 -5.33
CA ILE A 55 -3.99 1.53 -3.96
C ILE A 55 -4.52 0.35 -3.14
N CYS A 56 -3.69 -0.19 -2.25
CA CYS A 56 -4.14 -1.23 -1.33
C CYS A 56 -5.14 -0.65 -0.30
N GLY A 57 -6.28 -1.30 -0.16
CA GLY A 57 -7.28 -1.00 0.86
C GLY A 57 -7.83 -2.28 1.50
N CYS A 58 -8.66 -2.14 2.52
CA CYS A 58 -9.26 -3.27 3.23
C CYS A 58 -10.74 -3.39 2.86
N ASP A 59 -11.13 -4.50 2.23
CA ASP A 59 -12.52 -4.83 1.94
C ASP A 59 -13.06 -5.82 2.99
N ARG A 60 -14.33 -5.71 3.38
CA ARG A 60 -14.94 -6.58 4.39
C ARG A 60 -15.00 -7.99 3.79
N LYS A 61 -14.56 -9.01 4.53
CA LYS A 61 -14.84 -10.39 4.10
C LYS A 61 -16.35 -10.59 4.09
N THR A 62 -16.98 -10.60 2.91
CA THR A 62 -18.30 -11.20 2.74
C THR A 62 -18.11 -12.69 2.99
N CYS A 63 -18.55 -13.16 4.17
CA CYS A 63 -18.75 -14.59 4.37
C CYS A 63 -19.83 -15.05 3.37
N PRO A 64 -19.62 -16.18 2.66
CA PRO A 64 -20.68 -16.81 1.87
C PRO A 64 -21.87 -17.22 2.74
#